data_AF-A0A7C5MHY7-F1
#
_entry.id   AF-A0A7C5MHY7-F1
#
_cell.length_a   1.000
_cell.length_b   1.000
_cell.length_c   1.000
_cell.angle_alpha   90.00
_cell.angle_beta   90.00
_cell.angle_gamma   90.00
#
_symmetry.space_group_name_H-M   'P 1'
#
loop_
_entity.id
_entity.type
_entity.pdbx_description
1 polymer ?
#
loop_
_entity_poly.entity_id
_entity_poly.type
_entity_poly.pdbx_seq_one_letter_code
_entity_poly.pdbx_strand_id
1 'polypeptide(L)'
;MKDLFISLYKGQKFSYIKELTGKGERYAISGGGRSSFFAALLSWLFTEVKRNFFVILPDELSAETFFQDIRTFTSNSENIKFLPSPELFLKEEESISPVMFERVSLFTEISSHKSPLLLVS
;
A
#
# COMPACT_ATOMS: atom_id res chain seq x y z
N MET A 1 1.15 -18.68 -11.31
CA MET A 1 1.99 -17.83 -10.45
C MET A 1 1.29 -17.44 -9.14
N LYS A 2 -0.01 -17.05 -9.17
CA LYS A 2 -0.82 -16.76 -7.97
C LYS A 2 -0.81 -17.86 -6.89
N ASP A 3 -0.95 -19.12 -7.30
CA ASP A 3 -1.05 -20.24 -6.34
C ASP A 3 0.26 -20.53 -5.60
N LEU A 4 1.40 -20.24 -6.24
CA LEU A 4 2.73 -20.39 -5.63
C LEU A 4 3.00 -19.29 -4.60
N PHE A 5 2.40 -18.12 -4.78
CA PHE A 5 2.54 -17.00 -3.86
C PHE A 5 1.70 -17.21 -2.60
N ILE A 6 0.45 -17.64 -2.76
CA ILE A 6 -0.45 -17.94 -1.64
C ILE A 6 0.10 -19.12 -0.81
N SER A 7 0.78 -20.09 -1.44
CA SER A 7 1.35 -21.23 -0.72
C SER A 7 2.51 -20.85 0.21
N LEU A 8 3.26 -19.78 -0.08
CA LEU A 8 4.35 -19.28 0.79
C LEU A 8 3.84 -18.81 2.16
N TYR A 9 2.58 -18.39 2.24
CA TYR A 9 1.98 -17.82 3.45
C TYR A 9 1.10 -18.80 4.24
N LYS A 10 1.18 -20.10 3.98
CA LYS A 10 0.37 -21.15 4.67
C LYS A 10 0.90 -21.58 6.06
N GLY A 11 1.87 -20.87 6.63
CA GLY A 11 2.48 -21.22 7.93
C GLY A 11 1.77 -20.58 9.13
N GLN A 12 1.88 -21.21 10.31
CA GLN A 12 1.30 -20.69 11.57
C GLN A 12 1.68 -19.23 11.87
N LYS A 13 2.93 -18.84 11.57
CA LYS A 13 3.39 -17.45 11.76
C LYS A 13 2.61 -16.45 10.93
N PHE A 14 2.31 -16.77 9.68
CA PHE A 14 1.55 -15.89 8.78
C PHE A 14 0.06 -15.88 9.13
N SER A 15 -0.51 -17.00 9.57
CA SER A 15 -1.86 -17.03 10.12
C SER A 15 -2.00 -16.12 11.34
N TYR A 16 -1.01 -16.12 12.23
CA TYR A 16 -1.00 -15.22 13.39
C TYR A 16 -0.86 -13.75 12.98
N ILE A 17 0.01 -13.43 12.03
CA ILE A 17 0.11 -12.06 11.46
C ILE A 17 -1.25 -11.63 10.89
N LYS A 18 -1.90 -12.46 10.07
CA LYS A 18 -3.23 -12.17 9.50
C LYS A 18 -4.28 -11.90 10.58
N GLU A 19 -4.26 -12.68 11.66
CA GLU A 19 -5.18 -12.47 12.79
C GLU A 19 -4.96 -11.11 13.45
N LEU A 20 -3.71 -10.77 13.76
CA LEU A 20 -3.34 -9.49 14.35
C LEU A 20 -3.73 -8.32 13.44
N THR A 21 -3.43 -8.41 12.13
CA THR A 21 -3.86 -7.41 11.14
C THR A 21 -5.38 -7.25 11.11
N GLY A 22 -6.11 -8.37 11.12
CA GLY A 22 -7.57 -8.37 11.10
C GLY A 22 -8.20 -7.75 12.34
N LYS A 23 -7.53 -7.82 13.49
CA LYS A 23 -7.96 -7.16 14.74
C LYS A 23 -7.52 -5.69 14.83
N GLY A 24 -6.57 -5.26 14.00
CA GLY A 24 -5.95 -3.93 14.10
C GLY A 24 -4.93 -3.84 15.24
N GLU A 25 -4.37 -4.97 15.66
CA GLU A 25 -3.36 -5.04 16.71
C GLU A 25 -2.00 -4.51 16.21
N ARG A 26 -1.21 -3.99 17.13
CA ARG A 26 0.15 -3.51 16.82
C ARG A 26 1.13 -4.66 16.89
N TYR A 27 1.95 -4.81 15.86
CA TYR A 27 3.04 -5.78 15.82
C TYR A 27 4.19 -5.28 14.95
N ALA A 28 5.37 -5.86 15.16
CA ALA A 28 6.55 -5.62 14.35
C ALA A 28 6.92 -6.89 13.59
N ILE A 29 7.33 -6.74 12.35
CA ILE A 29 7.91 -7.82 11.54
C ILE A 29 9.36 -7.43 11.24
N SER A 30 10.28 -8.30 11.63
CA SER A 30 11.71 -8.19 11.32
C SER A 30 12.16 -9.41 10.51
N GLY A 31 13.11 -9.22 9.60
CA GLY A 31 13.52 -10.24 8.62
C GLY A 31 12.88 -10.00 7.24
N GLY A 32 13.10 -10.88 6.26
CA GLY A 32 12.50 -10.76 4.92
C GLY A 32 13.40 -10.20 3.81
N GLY A 33 14.56 -9.66 4.18
CA GLY A 33 15.69 -9.37 3.27
C GLY A 33 15.49 -8.14 2.35
N ARG A 34 14.37 -8.03 1.63
CA ARG A 34 14.12 -6.96 0.63
C ARG A 34 12.71 -6.39 0.77
N SER A 35 12.53 -5.14 0.34
CA SER A 35 11.23 -4.43 0.30
C SER A 35 10.14 -5.24 -0.42
N SER A 36 10.49 -5.90 -1.51
CA SER A 36 9.56 -6.70 -2.32
C SER A 36 8.93 -7.87 -1.56
N PHE A 37 9.61 -8.44 -0.55
CA PHE A 37 9.00 -9.45 0.34
C PHE A 37 7.85 -8.84 1.15
N PHE A 38 8.03 -7.62 1.65
CA PHE A 38 7.00 -6.94 2.43
C PHE A 38 5.85 -6.47 1.55
N ALA A 39 6.13 -6.00 0.33
CA ALA A 39 5.10 -5.69 -0.65
C ALA A 39 4.25 -6.93 -0.94
N ALA A 40 4.92 -8.07 -1.15
CA ALA A 40 4.27 -9.35 -1.32
C ALA A 40 3.38 -9.74 -0.12
N LEU A 41 3.93 -9.67 1.09
CA LEU A 41 3.18 -9.97 2.32
C LEU A 41 1.94 -9.07 2.47
N LEU A 42 2.09 -7.77 2.20
CA LEU A 42 0.99 -6.82 2.29
C LEU A 42 -0.07 -7.06 1.21
N SER A 43 0.30 -7.40 -0.02
CA SER A 43 -0.66 -7.80 -1.06
C SER A 43 -1.48 -9.04 -0.66
N TRP A 44 -0.85 -10.03 -0.03
CA TRP A 44 -1.55 -11.18 0.53
C TRP A 44 -2.50 -10.76 1.67
N LEU A 45 -2.01 -9.99 2.65
CA LEU A 45 -2.83 -9.50 3.76
C LEU A 45 -4.02 -8.69 3.30
N PHE A 46 -3.84 -7.80 2.32
CA PHE A 46 -4.90 -6.98 1.75
C PHE A 46 -6.01 -7.84 1.14
N THR A 47 -5.63 -8.90 0.43
CA THR A 47 -6.57 -9.87 -0.18
C THR A 47 -7.34 -10.66 0.88
N GLU A 48 -6.65 -11.06 1.96
CA GLU A 48 -7.20 -11.94 2.98
C GLU A 48 -8.03 -11.23 4.06
N VAL A 49 -7.63 -10.02 4.44
CA VAL A 49 -8.25 -9.24 5.53
C VAL A 49 -9.39 -8.37 5.01
N LYS A 50 -9.37 -7.97 3.73
CA LYS A 50 -10.39 -7.14 3.08
C LYS A 50 -10.73 -5.86 3.85
N ARG A 51 -9.68 -5.14 4.28
CA ARG A 51 -9.76 -3.85 4.98
C ARG A 51 -8.92 -2.81 4.25
N ASN A 52 -9.08 -1.54 4.63
CA ASN A 52 -8.22 -0.47 4.14
C ASN A 52 -6.83 -0.57 4.76
N PHE A 53 -5.80 -0.34 3.94
CA PHE A 53 -4.41 -0.31 4.35
C PHE A 53 -3.83 1.06 3.98
N PHE A 54 -3.08 1.64 4.91
CA PHE A 54 -2.26 2.82 4.65
C PHE A 54 -0.81 2.44 4.94
N VAL A 55 0.01 2.47 3.90
CA VAL A 55 1.43 2.14 3.97
C VAL A 55 2.19 3.45 3.92
N ILE A 56 3.01 3.69 4.94
CA ILE A 56 3.84 4.88 5.07
C ILE A 56 5.29 4.44 4.96
N LEU A 57 6.01 5.02 4.01
CA LEU A 57 7.41 4.75 3.74
C LEU A 57 8.26 5.99 4.02
N PRO A 58 9.58 5.82 4.22
CA PRO A 58 10.45 6.90 4.70
C PRO A 58 10.65 8.03 3.69
N ASP A 59 10.49 7.73 2.40
CA ASP A 59 10.72 8.66 1.29
C ASP A 59 9.91 8.26 0.06
N GLU A 60 9.74 9.22 -0.86
CA GLU A 60 8.90 9.07 -2.05
C GLU A 60 9.42 8.01 -3.03
N LEU A 61 10.75 7.87 -3.18
CA LEU A 61 11.34 6.86 -4.07
C LEU A 61 11.08 5.44 -3.55
N SER A 62 11.24 5.24 -2.24
CA SER A 62 10.87 4.00 -1.55
C SER A 62 9.37 3.72 -1.71
N ALA A 63 8.53 4.74 -1.54
CA ALA A 63 7.08 4.64 -1.69
C ALA A 63 6.65 4.23 -3.10
N GLU A 64 7.21 4.88 -4.12
CA GLU A 64 6.93 4.58 -5.52
C GLU A 64 7.38 3.16 -5.88
N THR A 65 8.60 2.78 -5.49
CA THR A 65 9.13 1.42 -5.73
C THR A 65 8.20 0.37 -5.09
N PHE A 66 7.79 0.60 -3.85
CA PHE A 66 6.90 -0.30 -3.12
C PHE A 66 5.51 -0.40 -3.74
N PHE A 67 4.98 0.73 -4.23
CA PHE A 67 3.72 0.77 -4.96
C PHE A 67 3.77 -0.09 -6.24
N GLN A 68 4.85 -0.01 -7.02
CA GLN A 68 5.02 -0.86 -8.20
C GLN A 68 5.13 -2.35 -7.83
N ASP A 69 5.84 -2.67 -6.74
CA ASP A 69 5.92 -4.04 -6.23
C ASP A 69 4.54 -4.58 -5.84
N ILE A 70 3.75 -3.82 -5.07
CA ILE A 70 2.38 -4.22 -4.68
C ILE A 70 1.49 -4.42 -5.90
N ARG A 71 1.56 -3.53 -6.90
CA ARG A 71 0.79 -3.67 -8.14
C ARG A 71 1.14 -4.95 -8.90
N THR A 72 2.39 -5.37 -8.84
CA THR A 72 2.86 -6.63 -9.45
C THR A 72 2.25 -7.86 -8.77
N PHE A 73 2.11 -7.83 -7.43
CA PHE A 73 1.56 -8.95 -6.67
C PHE A 73 0.04 -8.96 -6.56
N THR A 74 -0.62 -7.83 -6.81
CA THR A 74 -2.07 -7.67 -6.66
C THR A 74 -2.78 -7.73 -8.00
N SER A 75 -3.81 -8.56 -8.09
CA SER A 75 -4.54 -8.77 -9.36
C SER A 75 -5.51 -7.65 -9.71
N ASN A 76 -5.98 -6.92 -8.70
CA ASN A 76 -6.90 -5.82 -8.85
C ASN A 76 -6.15 -4.53 -8.51
N SER A 77 -5.46 -3.98 -9.52
CA SER A 77 -4.64 -2.78 -9.36
C SER A 77 -5.45 -1.52 -9.12
N GLU A 78 -6.77 -1.54 -9.37
CA GLU A 78 -7.63 -0.36 -9.21
C GLU A 78 -7.81 0.04 -7.74
N ASN A 79 -7.70 -0.91 -6.82
CA ASN A 79 -7.78 -0.65 -5.37
C ASN A 79 -6.43 -0.28 -4.74
N ILE A 80 -5.37 -0.19 -5.54
CA ILE A 80 -4.04 0.18 -5.07
C ILE A 80 -3.76 1.60 -5.58
N LYS A 81 -3.48 2.52 -4.66
CA LYS A 81 -3.25 3.93 -4.99
C LYS A 81 -1.94 4.42 -4.40
N PHE A 82 -1.34 5.39 -5.08
CA PHE A 82 -0.15 6.09 -4.65
C PHE A 82 -0.52 7.52 -4.30
N LEU A 83 -0.12 8.00 -3.12
CA LEU A 83 -0.29 9.38 -2.70
C LEU A 83 1.05 10.09 -2.86
N PRO A 84 1.26 10.91 -3.91
CA PRO A 84 2.54 11.60 -4.12
C PRO A 84 2.78 12.64 -3.02
N SER A 85 4.04 12.92 -2.70
CA SER A 85 4.39 13.86 -1.63
C SER A 85 3.93 15.29 -1.97
N PRO A 86 3.48 16.10 -0.99
CA PRO A 86 3.13 17.48 -1.28
C PRO A 86 4.37 18.31 -1.63
N GLU A 87 4.26 19.17 -2.64
CA GLU A 87 5.30 20.12 -3.01
C GLU A 87 5.30 21.29 -2.02
N LEU A 88 6.00 21.15 -0.89
CA LEU A 88 5.97 22.11 0.22
C LEU A 88 6.77 23.41 -0.02
N PHE A 89 7.51 23.51 -1.13
CA PHE A 89 8.49 24.59 -1.37
C PHE A 89 8.32 25.39 -2.67
N LEU A 90 7.18 25.29 -3.35
CA LEU A 90 6.88 26.19 -4.47
C LEU A 90 6.58 27.59 -3.95
N LYS A 91 7.63 28.38 -3.72
CA LYS A 91 7.55 29.75 -3.20
C LYS A 91 6.96 30.74 -4.22
N GLU A 92 6.88 30.39 -5.49
CA GLU A 92 6.53 31.31 -6.56
C GLU A 92 5.89 30.58 -7.74
N GLU A 93 4.63 30.15 -7.67
CA GLU A 93 3.87 29.90 -8.90
C GLU A 93 2.40 30.31 -8.74
N GLU A 94 1.94 31.20 -9.62
CA GLU A 94 0.53 31.55 -9.83
C GLU A 94 -0.27 30.38 -10.47
N SER A 95 0.26 29.15 -10.43
CA SER A 95 -0.23 27.97 -11.11
C SER A 95 -0.64 26.88 -10.10
N ILE A 96 -1.66 26.09 -10.44
CA ILE A 96 -2.04 24.92 -9.64
C ILE A 96 -1.00 23.83 -9.89
N SER A 97 -0.22 23.48 -8.87
CA SER A 97 0.71 22.35 -8.91
C SER A 97 0.00 21.07 -9.40
N PRO A 98 0.51 20.40 -10.46
CA PRO A 98 -0.05 19.14 -10.94
C PRO A 98 -0.10 18.06 -9.85
N VAL A 99 0.91 18.01 -8.98
CA VAL A 99 0.98 17.07 -7.85
C VAL A 99 -0.12 17.36 -6.83
N MET A 100 -0.35 18.63 -6.51
CA MET A 100 -1.44 19.01 -5.62
C MET A 100 -2.81 18.69 -6.20
N PHE A 101 -2.99 18.88 -7.52
CA PHE A 101 -4.22 18.48 -8.21
C PHE A 101 -4.45 16.96 -8.15
N GLU A 102 -3.41 16.16 -8.41
CA GLU A 102 -3.47 14.70 -8.29
C GLU A 102 -3.87 14.25 -6.87
N ARG A 103 -3.28 14.87 -5.84
CA ARG A 103 -3.63 14.60 -4.43
C ARG A 103 -5.10 14.88 -4.14
N VAL A 104 -5.64 16.01 -4.59
CA VAL A 104 -7.06 16.35 -4.40
C VAL A 104 -7.98 15.37 -5.15
N SER A 105 -7.62 15.02 -6.39
CA SER A 105 -8.33 14.02 -7.17
C SER A 105 -8.38 12.67 -6.44
N LEU A 106 -7.23 12.23 -5.92
CA LEU A 106 -7.12 11.00 -5.17
C LEU A 106 -7.94 11.02 -3.88
N PHE A 107 -7.88 12.09 -3.09
CA PHE A 107 -8.71 12.19 -1.88
C PHE A 107 -10.20 12.17 -2.20
N THR A 108 -10.61 12.79 -3.31
CA THR A 108 -11.99 12.75 -3.79
C THR A 108 -12.40 11.33 -4.17
N GLU A 109 -11.56 10.62 -4.92
CA GLU A 109 -11.77 9.22 -5.28
C GLU A 109 -11.93 8.35 -4.01
N ILE A 110 -10.99 8.44 -3.07
CA ILE A 110 -10.98 7.68 -1.82
C ILE A 110 -12.25 7.95 -1.01
N SER A 111 -12.72 9.20 -0.94
CA SER A 111 -13.92 9.56 -0.20
C SER A 111 -15.19 8.87 -0.70
N SER A 112 -15.21 8.51 -1.99
CA SER A 112 -16.33 7.83 -2.65
C SER A 112 -16.15 6.32 -2.79
N HIS A 113 -14.97 5.79 -2.42
CA HIS A 113 -14.60 4.41 -2.66
C HIS A 113 -15.32 3.46 -1.69
N LYS A 114 -15.96 2.43 -2.24
CA LYS A 114 -16.79 1.48 -1.47
C LYS A 114 -16.09 0.14 -1.18
N SER A 115 -14.97 -0.11 -1.85
CA SER A 115 -14.18 -1.33 -1.69
C SER A 115 -12.97 -1.07 -0.79
N PRO A 116 -12.40 -2.10 -0.15
CA PRO A 116 -11.12 -1.98 0.51
C PRO A 116 -10.06 -1.36 -0.40
N LEU A 117 -9.28 -0.43 0.13
CA LEU A 117 -8.23 0.31 -0.56
C LEU A 117 -6.86 0.07 0.10
N LEU A 118 -5.80 -0.05 -0.69
CA LEU A 118 -4.42 0.07 -0.21
C LEU A 118 -3.82 1.35 -0.77
N LEU A 119 -3.50 2.28 0.13
CA LEU A 119 -2.86 3.55 -0.20
C LEU A 119 -1.39 3.51 0.25
N VAL A 120 -0.47 3.78 -0.67
CA VAL A 120 0.97 3.87 -0.41
C VAL A 120 1.39 5.34 -0.43
N SER A 121 2.13 5.77 0.59
CA SER A 121 2.66 7.12 0.77
C SER A 121 4.08 7.09 1.29
#